data_AF-H9GU63-F1
#
_entry.id   AF-H9GU63-F1
#
_cell.length_a   1.000
_cell.length_b   1.000
_cell.length_c   1.000
_cell.angle_alpha   90.00
_cell.angle_beta   90.00
_cell.angle_gamma   90.00
#
_symmetry.space_group_name_H-M   'P 1'
#
loop_
_entity.id
_entity.type
_entity.pdbx_description
1 polymer ?
#
loop_
_entity_poly.entity_id
_entity_poly.type
_entity_poly.pdbx_seq_one_letter_code
_entity_poly.pdbx_strand_id
1 'polypeptide(L)'
;MYGRYTQDLGAFAKDEAARIRLQQERWKPSPKDRLRPSELLEYDQSRCTRCRICTVRCQKFLISKVGEDWIFLILLGLVMALVSWAMDFAIATCLQAQKWMYGGLDTNIFLQYMAWVTYPVVLITFSAGFTQILAPQAVGSGIPEMKTILRGVVLKEYLTLKTFVAKVIGLTCALGSGMPLGKEGPFVHIASMCAALLSKFLSLFGGIYENESRNIEMLAAACAVGVGCCFAAPIGGVLFSIEVTSTFFAVRNYWRGFFAATFSAFIFRVLAVWNKDEETITALFKTRFRLDFPFDLQELPAFAVIGIASGFGGALFVYFNRKIVQFMRKQKGCCMSFGLCGHVPEAFSPDVSPTSMAGILRGCEGYISMFQKYSLLTFRPHLWQASSEVVRNICPCSRSILS
;
A
#
# COMPACT_ATOMS: atom_id res chain seq x y z
N MET A 1 -0.78 -26.15 -35.01
CA MET A 1 -0.76 -24.68 -35.22
C MET A 1 0.28 -23.91 -34.39
N TYR A 2 1.08 -24.53 -33.50
CA TYR A 2 2.05 -23.79 -32.65
C TYR A 2 3.50 -23.71 -33.16
N GLY A 3 3.90 -24.51 -34.17
CA GLY A 3 5.30 -24.58 -34.61
C GLY A 3 5.72 -23.61 -35.73
N ARG A 4 4.78 -23.09 -36.54
CA ARG A 4 5.10 -22.16 -37.65
C ARG A 4 5.42 -20.75 -37.16
N TYR A 5 4.73 -20.27 -36.13
CA TYR A 5 4.88 -18.88 -35.64
C TYR A 5 6.25 -18.62 -34.98
N THR A 6 6.87 -19.62 -34.36
CA THR A 6 8.19 -19.47 -33.71
C THR A 6 9.34 -19.36 -34.71
N GLN A 7 9.21 -19.99 -35.88
CA GLN A 7 10.23 -19.89 -36.93
C GLN A 7 10.20 -18.52 -37.61
N ASP A 8 9.00 -17.97 -37.86
CA ASP A 8 8.83 -16.65 -38.48
C ASP A 8 9.34 -15.51 -37.57
N LEU A 9 9.11 -15.61 -36.25
CA LEU A 9 9.66 -14.68 -35.25
C LEU A 9 11.20 -14.75 -35.19
N GLY A 10 11.77 -15.94 -35.31
CA GLY A 10 13.22 -16.14 -35.34
C GLY A 10 13.88 -15.58 -36.60
N ALA A 11 13.22 -15.70 -37.75
CA ALA A 11 13.68 -15.12 -39.01
C ALA A 11 13.62 -13.59 -38.97
N PHE A 12 12.51 -13.02 -38.48
CA PHE A 12 12.34 -11.58 -38.33
C PHE A 12 13.38 -10.97 -37.38
N ALA A 13 13.67 -11.61 -36.25
CA ALA A 13 14.68 -11.15 -35.30
C ALA A 13 16.11 -11.17 -35.90
N LYS A 14 16.42 -12.15 -36.77
CA LYS A 14 17.72 -12.22 -37.47
C LYS A 14 17.86 -11.12 -38.51
N ASP A 15 16.81 -10.83 -39.29
CA ASP A 15 16.82 -9.77 -40.30
C ASP A 15 16.94 -8.38 -39.66
N GLU A 16 16.25 -8.14 -38.55
CA GLU A 16 16.32 -6.86 -37.84
C GLU A 16 17.71 -6.66 -37.20
N ALA A 17 18.31 -7.72 -36.66
CA ALA A 17 19.68 -7.70 -36.15
C ALA A 17 20.73 -7.44 -37.26
N ALA A 18 20.51 -7.95 -38.47
CA ALA A 18 21.37 -7.68 -39.61
C ALA A 18 21.29 -6.21 -40.08
N ARG A 19 20.09 -5.61 -40.08
CA ARG A 19 19.90 -4.19 -40.39
C ARG A 19 20.62 -3.26 -39.41
N ILE A 20 20.56 -3.55 -38.12
CA ILE A 20 21.23 -2.76 -37.07
C ILE A 20 22.76 -2.82 -37.25
N ARG A 21 23.32 -3.98 -37.62
CA ARG A 21 24.76 -4.12 -37.92
C ARG A 21 25.19 -3.30 -39.14
N LEU A 22 24.37 -3.28 -40.19
CA LEU A 22 24.65 -2.47 -41.39
C LEU A 22 24.57 -0.96 -41.09
N GLN A 23 23.66 -0.52 -40.21
CA GLN A 23 23.62 0.88 -39.75
C GLN A 23 24.85 1.25 -38.91
N GLN A 24 25.38 0.34 -38.09
CA GLN A 24 26.62 0.55 -37.34
C GLN A 24 27.86 0.65 -38.24
N GLU A 25 27.93 -0.16 -39.30
CA GLU A 25 29.00 -0.09 -40.30
C GLU A 25 28.96 1.25 -41.06
N ARG A 26 27.76 1.77 -41.35
CA ARG A 26 27.56 3.07 -42.00
C ARG A 26 27.97 4.27 -41.12
N TRP A 27 28.16 4.05 -39.82
CA TRP A 27 28.54 5.06 -38.83
C TRP A 27 30.00 4.93 -38.34
N LYS A 28 30.88 4.27 -39.11
CA LYS A 28 32.33 4.35 -38.89
C LYS A 28 32.91 5.58 -39.61
N PRO A 29 33.61 6.49 -38.92
CA PRO A 29 34.31 7.60 -39.57
C PRO A 29 35.47 7.08 -40.43
N SER A 30 35.68 7.67 -41.60
CA SER A 30 36.72 7.28 -42.58
C SER A 30 38.16 7.53 -42.07
N PRO A 31 39.14 6.65 -42.36
CA PRO A 31 40.51 6.78 -41.91
C PRO A 31 41.36 7.54 -42.94
N LYS A 32 41.32 8.88 -42.92
CA LYS A 32 42.33 9.70 -43.62
C LYS A 32 42.64 10.94 -42.79
N ASP A 33 43.65 10.79 -41.94
CA ASP A 33 44.70 11.78 -41.66
C ASP A 33 45.73 11.15 -40.69
N ARG A 34 46.74 10.51 -41.26
CA ARG A 34 47.97 10.06 -40.57
C ARG A 34 49.16 10.59 -41.34
N LEU A 35 49.89 11.55 -40.76
CA LEU A 35 51.30 11.95 -40.97
C LEU A 35 51.55 13.06 -39.92
N ARG A 36 52.48 13.07 -38.96
CA ARG A 36 53.82 12.47 -38.75
C ARG A 36 54.17 12.48 -37.23
N PRO A 37 55.28 11.84 -36.79
CA PRO A 37 55.43 11.28 -35.44
C PRO A 37 56.26 12.13 -34.45
N SER A 38 55.88 12.07 -33.18
CA SER A 38 56.78 12.23 -32.03
C SER A 38 56.25 11.41 -30.85
N GLU A 39 56.31 10.08 -31.01
CA GLU A 39 56.15 9.11 -29.92
C GLU A 39 57.39 9.14 -29.03
N LEU A 40 57.25 9.56 -27.76
CA LEU A 40 57.95 8.88 -26.65
C LEU A 40 57.43 9.17 -25.22
N LEU A 41 56.33 9.91 -25.01
CA LEU A 41 55.98 10.34 -23.64
C LEU A 41 54.49 10.34 -23.23
N GLU A 42 53.60 9.71 -24.01
CA GLU A 42 52.15 9.74 -23.72
C GLU A 42 51.46 8.36 -23.63
N TYR A 43 52.21 7.28 -23.37
CA TYR A 43 51.61 5.95 -23.28
C TYR A 43 50.91 5.65 -21.94
N ASP A 44 51.11 6.45 -20.89
CA ASP A 44 50.57 6.13 -19.54
C ASP A 44 49.33 6.96 -19.12
N GLN A 45 48.95 7.99 -19.88
CA GLN A 45 47.93 8.95 -19.43
C GLN A 45 46.52 8.71 -20.00
N SER A 46 46.37 7.88 -21.03
CA SER A 46 45.12 7.78 -21.82
C SER A 46 44.07 6.81 -21.27
N ARG A 47 44.42 5.90 -20.35
CA ARG A 47 43.44 4.97 -19.73
C ARG A 47 42.68 5.56 -18.53
N CYS A 48 43.24 6.58 -17.86
CA CYS A 48 42.67 7.10 -16.61
C CYS A 48 41.65 8.25 -16.82
N THR A 49 41.75 9.02 -17.91
CA THR A 49 40.89 10.20 -18.17
C THR A 49 39.51 9.82 -18.71
N ARG A 50 39.43 8.80 -19.59
CA ARG A 50 38.15 8.33 -20.16
C ARG A 50 37.30 7.63 -19.09
N CYS A 51 37.94 6.92 -18.15
CA CYS A 51 37.27 6.31 -17.00
C CYS A 51 36.76 7.37 -16.01
N ARG A 52 37.54 8.43 -15.74
CA ARG A 52 37.16 9.55 -14.86
C ARG A 52 36.00 10.41 -15.41
N ILE A 53 35.95 10.65 -16.72
CA ILE A 53 34.84 11.36 -17.35
C ILE A 53 33.58 10.48 -17.37
N CYS A 54 33.73 9.17 -17.58
CA CYS A 54 32.62 8.22 -17.52
C CYS A 54 32.09 8.06 -16.09
N THR A 55 32.94 7.97 -15.07
CA THR A 55 32.52 7.92 -13.66
C THR A 55 31.90 9.23 -13.21
N VAL A 56 32.41 10.40 -13.59
CA VAL A 56 31.79 11.70 -13.23
C VAL A 56 30.44 11.90 -13.93
N ARG A 57 30.30 11.45 -15.20
CA ARG A 57 29.03 11.52 -15.93
C ARG A 57 28.03 10.49 -15.43
N CYS A 58 28.48 9.29 -15.07
CA CYS A 58 27.68 8.24 -14.45
C CYS A 58 27.31 8.62 -13.01
N GLN A 59 28.18 9.30 -12.27
CA GLN A 59 27.91 9.85 -10.93
C GLN A 59 26.93 11.01 -10.99
N LYS A 60 27.04 11.95 -11.94
CA LYS A 60 26.01 12.98 -12.17
C LYS A 60 24.68 12.38 -12.61
N PHE A 61 24.69 11.36 -13.46
CA PHE A 61 23.49 10.67 -13.91
C PHE A 61 22.83 9.85 -12.78
N LEU A 62 23.62 9.12 -11.99
CA LEU A 62 23.19 8.40 -10.80
C LEU A 62 22.64 9.38 -9.76
N ILE A 63 23.35 10.46 -9.41
CA ILE A 63 22.88 11.43 -8.42
C ILE A 63 21.60 12.12 -8.90
N SER A 64 21.49 12.45 -10.19
CA SER A 64 20.28 13.07 -10.74
C SER A 64 19.09 12.11 -10.79
N LYS A 65 19.27 10.87 -11.26
CA LYS A 65 18.18 9.89 -11.40
C LYS A 65 17.82 9.15 -10.12
N VAL A 66 18.82 8.77 -9.34
CA VAL A 66 18.62 8.13 -8.02
C VAL A 66 18.10 9.17 -7.05
N GLY A 67 18.62 10.40 -7.07
CA GLY A 67 18.13 11.50 -6.23
C GLY A 67 16.66 11.84 -6.46
N GLU A 68 16.20 11.84 -7.71
CA GLU A 68 14.79 12.08 -8.07
C GLU A 68 13.84 11.10 -7.36
N ASP A 69 14.21 9.82 -7.28
CA ASP A 69 13.42 8.79 -6.58
C ASP A 69 13.36 9.01 -5.07
N TRP A 70 14.47 9.37 -4.43
CA TRP A 70 14.48 9.63 -2.99
C TRP A 70 13.69 10.89 -2.64
N ILE A 71 13.77 11.93 -3.46
CA ILE A 71 12.99 13.16 -3.29
C ILE A 71 11.49 12.85 -3.39
N PHE A 72 11.09 12.04 -4.37
CA PHE A 72 9.72 11.57 -4.50
C PHE A 72 9.23 10.85 -3.24
N LEU A 73 10.05 9.95 -2.68
CA LEU A 73 9.71 9.19 -1.47
C LEU A 73 9.59 10.06 -0.22
N ILE A 74 10.45 11.08 -0.07
CA ILE A 74 10.36 12.07 1.01
C ILE A 74 9.06 12.85 0.89
N LEU A 75 8.75 13.34 -0.31
CA LEU A 75 7.55 14.12 -0.56
C LEU A 75 6.29 13.29 -0.35
N LEU A 76 6.28 12.04 -0.79
CA LEU A 76 5.19 11.08 -0.52
C LEU A 76 5.01 10.87 0.99
N GLY A 77 6.09 10.62 1.73
CA GLY A 77 6.03 10.43 3.18
C GLY A 77 5.52 11.66 3.94
N LEU A 78 5.95 12.85 3.53
CA LEU A 78 5.49 14.14 4.08
C LEU A 78 4.00 14.36 3.84
N VAL A 79 3.55 14.23 2.60
CA VAL A 79 2.15 14.41 2.21
C VAL A 79 1.26 13.41 2.97
N MET A 80 1.67 12.14 3.05
CA MET A 80 0.89 11.13 3.77
C MET A 80 0.81 11.37 5.27
N ALA A 81 1.89 11.86 5.89
CA ALA A 81 1.88 12.21 7.30
C ALA A 81 0.93 13.37 7.59
N LEU A 82 0.94 14.41 6.74
CA LEU A 82 0.03 15.55 6.83
C LEU A 82 -1.43 15.13 6.65
N VAL A 83 -1.71 14.28 5.66
CA VAL A 83 -3.06 13.75 5.43
C VAL A 83 -3.53 12.91 6.61
N SER A 84 -2.70 12.01 7.15
CA SER A 84 -3.07 11.21 8.34
C SER A 84 -3.36 12.11 9.53
N TRP A 85 -2.48 13.06 9.83
CA TRP A 85 -2.63 13.96 10.96
C TRP A 85 -3.91 14.81 10.84
N ALA A 86 -4.17 15.37 9.66
CA ALA A 86 -5.38 16.15 9.42
C ALA A 86 -6.66 15.31 9.56
N MET A 87 -6.66 14.07 9.08
CA MET A 87 -7.79 13.14 9.26
C MET A 87 -7.99 12.79 10.75
N ASP A 88 -6.93 12.43 11.46
CA ASP A 88 -7.01 12.06 12.88
C ASP A 88 -7.49 13.25 13.74
N PHE A 89 -7.00 14.45 13.46
CA PHE A 89 -7.46 15.69 14.11
C PHE A 89 -8.95 15.97 13.85
N ALA A 90 -9.40 15.81 12.61
CA ALA A 90 -10.81 15.98 12.26
C ALA A 90 -11.71 14.92 12.93
N ILE A 91 -11.28 13.65 12.96
CA ILE A 91 -11.99 12.56 13.64
C ILE A 91 -12.11 12.86 15.14
N ALA A 92 -11.01 13.28 15.78
CA ALA A 92 -11.00 13.63 17.20
C ALA A 92 -11.95 14.79 17.50
N THR A 93 -11.99 15.81 16.62
CA THR A 93 -12.90 16.95 16.75
C THR A 93 -14.36 16.54 16.61
N CYS A 94 -14.70 15.66 15.65
CA CYS A 94 -16.06 15.12 15.51
C CYS A 94 -16.47 14.31 16.75
N LEU A 95 -15.63 13.41 17.23
CA LEU A 95 -15.92 12.61 18.42
C LEU A 95 -16.04 13.48 19.68
N GLN A 96 -15.24 14.53 19.80
CA GLN A 96 -15.36 15.49 20.89
C GLN A 96 -16.67 16.28 20.81
N ALA A 97 -17.09 16.68 19.60
CA ALA A 97 -18.38 17.34 19.39
C ALA A 97 -19.56 16.41 19.76
N GLN A 98 -19.47 15.12 19.43
CA GLN A 98 -20.46 14.11 19.84
C GLN A 98 -20.57 14.02 21.37
N LYS A 99 -19.44 13.93 22.07
CA LYS A 99 -19.40 13.87 23.54
C LYS A 99 -19.92 15.15 24.18
N TRP A 100 -19.57 16.30 23.63
CA TRP A 100 -20.03 17.61 24.10
C TRP A 100 -21.55 17.74 23.95
N MET A 101 -22.10 17.35 22.80
CA MET A 101 -23.54 17.35 22.57
C MET A 101 -24.28 16.38 23.50
N TYR A 102 -23.74 15.17 23.71
CA TYR A 102 -24.32 14.20 24.64
C TYR A 102 -24.26 14.68 26.11
N GLY A 103 -23.15 15.33 26.50
CA GLY A 103 -22.94 15.85 27.84
C GLY A 103 -23.79 17.08 28.18
N GLY A 104 -24.08 17.93 27.19
CA GLY A 104 -24.92 19.12 27.39
C GLY A 104 -26.43 18.83 27.56
N LEU A 105 -26.86 17.59 27.27
CA LEU A 105 -28.27 17.14 27.33
C LEU A 105 -28.54 16.22 28.54
N ASP A 106 -27.72 16.31 29.59
CA ASP A 106 -27.77 15.47 30.79
C ASP A 106 -29.10 15.52 31.58
N THR A 107 -29.84 16.62 31.46
CA THR A 107 -31.12 16.82 32.16
C THR A 107 -32.25 15.91 31.69
N ASN A 108 -32.25 15.45 30.42
CA ASN A 108 -33.38 14.73 29.83
C ASN A 108 -32.92 13.48 29.06
N ILE A 109 -33.23 12.30 29.60
CA ILE A 109 -32.83 11.00 29.03
C ILE A 109 -33.29 10.80 27.58
N PHE A 110 -34.49 11.29 27.23
CA PHE A 110 -35.04 11.17 25.87
C PHE A 110 -34.24 11.99 24.86
N LEU A 111 -33.91 13.24 25.20
CA LEU A 111 -33.10 14.11 24.37
C LEU A 111 -31.67 13.56 24.24
N GLN A 112 -31.11 13.01 25.31
CA GLN A 112 -29.81 12.35 25.30
C GLN A 112 -29.77 11.14 24.36
N TYR A 113 -30.79 10.28 24.42
CA TYR A 113 -30.94 9.14 23.51
C TYR A 113 -31.07 9.59 22.06
N MET A 114 -31.86 10.65 21.80
CA MET A 114 -31.99 11.21 20.46
C MET A 114 -30.68 11.80 19.94
N ALA A 115 -29.93 12.51 20.77
CA ALA A 115 -28.62 13.04 20.40
C ALA A 115 -27.61 11.91 20.08
N TRP A 116 -27.65 10.83 20.87
CA TRP A 116 -26.79 9.66 20.68
C TRP A 116 -27.07 8.91 19.37
N VAL A 117 -28.33 8.78 18.96
CA VAL A 117 -28.72 8.09 17.72
C VAL A 117 -28.58 9.00 16.50
N THR A 118 -29.03 10.24 16.57
CA THR A 118 -29.10 11.14 15.40
C THR A 118 -27.71 11.49 14.88
N TYR A 119 -26.73 11.73 15.76
CA TYR A 119 -25.40 12.16 15.35
C TYR A 119 -24.66 11.13 14.47
N PRO A 120 -24.52 9.86 14.87
CA PRO A 120 -23.91 8.85 14.01
C PRO A 120 -24.69 8.62 12.71
N VAL A 121 -26.02 8.62 12.78
CA VAL A 121 -26.88 8.41 11.60
C VAL A 121 -26.66 9.51 10.56
N VAL A 122 -26.62 10.77 10.97
CA VAL A 122 -26.39 11.91 10.07
C VAL A 122 -24.99 11.85 9.45
N LEU A 123 -23.95 11.56 10.24
CA LEU A 123 -22.58 11.49 9.72
C LEU A 123 -22.36 10.31 8.75
N ILE A 124 -22.94 9.14 9.04
CA ILE A 124 -22.82 7.97 8.17
C ILE A 124 -23.61 8.15 6.89
N THR A 125 -24.83 8.70 6.96
CA THR A 125 -25.64 8.99 5.77
C THR A 125 -24.98 10.05 4.90
N PHE A 126 -24.38 11.08 5.50
CA PHE A 126 -23.56 12.05 4.78
C PHE A 126 -22.34 11.39 4.12
N SER A 127 -21.59 10.56 4.84
CA SER A 127 -20.43 9.84 4.30
C SER A 127 -20.81 8.94 3.12
N ALA A 128 -21.87 8.15 3.27
CA ALA A 128 -22.37 7.26 2.22
C ALA A 128 -22.90 8.05 1.01
N GLY A 129 -23.68 9.11 1.23
CA GLY A 129 -24.20 9.96 0.15
C GLY A 129 -23.09 10.66 -0.62
N PHE A 130 -22.13 11.26 0.09
CA PHE A 130 -21.00 11.97 -0.52
C PHE A 130 -20.13 11.05 -1.36
N THR A 131 -19.80 9.85 -0.86
CA THR A 131 -18.99 8.88 -1.58
C THR A 131 -19.70 8.34 -2.82
N GLN A 132 -21.01 8.09 -2.76
CA GLN A 132 -21.78 7.61 -3.91
C GLN A 132 -21.94 8.69 -5.00
N ILE A 133 -22.16 9.95 -4.63
CA ILE A 133 -22.35 11.04 -5.59
C ILE A 133 -21.02 11.42 -6.26
N LEU A 134 -19.93 11.52 -5.50
CA LEU A 134 -18.67 12.05 -6.02
C LEU A 134 -17.84 11.00 -6.78
N ALA A 135 -17.71 9.80 -6.19
CA ALA A 135 -16.91 8.73 -6.79
C ALA A 135 -17.28 7.35 -6.22
N PRO A 136 -18.15 6.57 -6.88
CA PRO A 136 -18.56 5.25 -6.40
C PRO A 136 -17.39 4.25 -6.28
N GLN A 137 -16.31 4.50 -7.02
CA GLN A 137 -15.06 3.72 -6.95
C GLN A 137 -14.32 3.86 -5.61
N ALA A 138 -14.67 4.85 -4.78
CA ALA A 138 -14.06 5.05 -3.46
C ALA A 138 -14.57 4.06 -2.39
N VAL A 139 -15.67 3.36 -2.66
CA VAL A 139 -16.37 2.48 -1.71
C VAL A 139 -15.47 1.34 -1.23
N GLY A 140 -15.55 1.03 0.08
CA GLY A 140 -14.82 -0.08 0.69
C GLY A 140 -13.35 0.24 0.99
N SER A 141 -12.58 -0.80 1.32
CA SER A 141 -11.19 -0.66 1.77
C SER A 141 -10.24 -0.23 0.65
N GLY A 142 -10.33 -0.83 -0.53
CA GLY A 142 -9.41 -0.55 -1.63
C GLY A 142 -8.14 -1.41 -1.68
N ILE A 143 -7.87 -2.22 -0.64
CA ILE A 143 -6.77 -3.21 -0.63
C ILE A 143 -6.91 -4.26 -1.74
N PRO A 144 -8.07 -4.94 -1.92
CA PRO A 144 -8.16 -5.99 -2.94
C PRO A 144 -7.96 -5.44 -4.36
N GLU A 145 -8.46 -4.24 -4.63
CA GLU A 145 -8.26 -3.52 -5.90
C GLU A 145 -6.79 -3.14 -6.07
N MET A 146 -6.12 -2.65 -5.02
CA MET A 146 -4.70 -2.35 -5.05
C MET A 146 -3.85 -3.59 -5.35
N LYS A 147 -4.23 -4.73 -4.76
CA LYS A 147 -3.60 -6.02 -5.05
C LYS A 147 -3.76 -6.43 -6.52
N THR A 148 -4.87 -6.09 -7.17
CA THR A 148 -5.05 -6.34 -8.61
C THR A 148 -4.21 -5.39 -9.47
N ILE A 149 -4.09 -4.12 -9.08
CA ILE A 149 -3.25 -3.12 -9.76
C ILE A 149 -1.77 -3.51 -9.70
N LEU A 150 -1.28 -3.91 -8.53
CA LEU A 150 0.10 -4.35 -8.35
C LEU A 150 0.44 -5.65 -9.09
N ARG A 151 -0.57 -6.44 -9.48
CA ARG A 151 -0.42 -7.60 -10.37
C ARG A 151 -0.43 -7.24 -11.85
N GLY A 152 -0.58 -5.96 -12.20
CA GLY A 152 -0.57 -5.46 -13.57
C GLY A 152 -1.96 -5.24 -14.18
N VAL A 153 -3.05 -5.39 -13.42
CA VAL A 153 -4.40 -5.08 -13.92
C VAL A 153 -4.72 -3.62 -13.67
N VAL A 154 -4.67 -2.79 -14.71
CA VAL A 154 -4.95 -1.36 -14.60
C VAL A 154 -6.46 -1.11 -14.55
N LEU A 155 -6.97 -0.68 -13.38
CA LEU A 155 -8.34 -0.21 -13.24
C LEU A 155 -8.43 1.26 -13.63
N LYS A 156 -9.26 1.58 -14.62
CA LYS A 156 -9.50 2.96 -15.06
C LYS A 156 -10.16 3.77 -13.95
N GLU A 157 -9.78 5.05 -13.84
CA GLU A 157 -10.37 6.05 -12.93
C GLU A 157 -10.26 5.78 -11.42
N TYR A 158 -9.58 4.70 -11.03
CA TYR A 158 -9.41 4.34 -9.62
C TYR A 158 -8.47 5.31 -8.87
N LEU A 159 -7.32 5.65 -9.49
CA LEU A 159 -6.27 6.51 -8.93
C LEU A 159 -6.44 7.99 -9.32
N THR A 160 -7.62 8.57 -9.07
CA THR A 160 -7.91 9.98 -9.41
C THR A 160 -7.97 10.89 -8.18
N LEU A 161 -7.81 12.20 -8.38
CA LEU A 161 -7.94 13.18 -7.29
C LEU A 161 -9.37 13.22 -6.74
N LYS A 162 -10.37 12.99 -7.60
CA LYS A 162 -11.79 12.94 -7.20
C LYS A 162 -12.03 11.80 -6.20
N THR A 163 -11.53 10.61 -6.49
CA THR A 163 -11.64 9.44 -5.60
C THR A 163 -10.84 9.66 -4.30
N PHE A 164 -9.70 10.34 -4.35
CA PHE A 164 -8.92 10.71 -3.16
C PHE A 164 -9.72 11.60 -2.20
N VAL A 165 -10.28 12.72 -2.69
CA VAL A 165 -11.08 13.66 -1.88
C VAL A 165 -12.33 12.97 -1.33
N ALA A 166 -13.04 12.21 -2.17
CA ALA A 166 -14.21 11.43 -1.76
C ALA A 166 -13.90 10.50 -0.59
N LYS A 167 -12.76 9.77 -0.67
CA LYS A 167 -12.37 8.77 0.31
C LYS A 167 -11.89 9.38 1.62
N VAL A 168 -11.10 10.47 1.57
CA VAL A 168 -10.64 11.18 2.77
C VAL A 168 -11.83 11.73 3.57
N ILE A 169 -12.72 12.49 2.93
CA ILE A 169 -13.87 13.11 3.62
C ILE A 169 -14.84 12.03 4.10
N GLY A 170 -15.17 11.06 3.24
CA GLY A 170 -16.07 9.96 3.60
C GLY A 170 -15.56 9.16 4.79
N LEU A 171 -14.27 8.82 4.81
CA LEU A 171 -13.67 8.07 5.91
C LEU A 171 -13.61 8.89 7.21
N THR A 172 -13.26 10.18 7.13
CA THR A 172 -13.26 11.07 8.30
C THR A 172 -14.65 11.15 8.94
N CYS A 173 -15.72 11.33 8.15
CA CYS A 173 -17.08 11.36 8.67
C CYS A 173 -17.54 9.99 9.20
N ALA A 174 -17.15 8.89 8.55
CA ALA A 174 -17.48 7.53 9.00
C ALA A 174 -16.82 7.20 10.34
N LEU A 175 -15.55 7.55 10.54
CA LEU A 175 -14.85 7.34 11.82
C LEU A 175 -15.27 8.36 12.89
N GLY A 176 -15.54 9.61 12.49
CA GLY A 176 -16.09 10.64 13.36
C GLY A 176 -17.48 10.31 13.91
N SER A 177 -18.21 9.37 13.29
CA SER A 177 -19.49 8.86 13.79
C SER A 177 -19.38 7.90 14.99
N GLY A 178 -18.16 7.41 15.29
CA GLY A 178 -17.93 6.43 16.35
C GLY A 178 -18.26 4.98 15.96
N MET A 179 -18.56 4.70 14.70
CA MET A 179 -18.77 3.33 14.22
C MET A 179 -17.47 2.51 14.32
N PRO A 180 -17.58 1.18 14.56
CA PRO A 180 -16.43 0.29 14.69
C PRO A 180 -15.80 -0.01 13.31
N LEU A 181 -15.23 1.01 12.69
CA LEU A 181 -14.56 0.98 11.40
C LEU A 181 -13.07 1.31 11.58
N GLY A 182 -12.24 0.84 10.66
CA GLY A 182 -10.80 1.11 10.65
C GLY A 182 -10.39 2.02 9.49
N LYS A 183 -9.45 2.95 9.72
CA LYS A 183 -8.86 3.77 8.65
C LYS A 183 -7.82 3.04 7.81
N GLU A 184 -7.22 1.99 8.36
CA GLU A 184 -5.98 1.38 7.88
C GLU A 184 -6.09 0.93 6.41
N GLY A 185 -7.12 0.17 6.07
CA GLY A 185 -7.30 -0.35 4.71
C GLY A 185 -7.53 0.76 3.68
N PRO A 186 -8.52 1.65 3.88
CA PRO A 186 -8.71 2.84 3.07
C PRO A 186 -7.45 3.71 2.93
N PHE A 187 -6.63 3.80 3.96
CA PHE A 187 -5.43 4.63 3.95
C PHE A 187 -4.33 4.10 3.03
N VAL A 188 -4.22 2.77 2.85
CA VAL A 188 -3.35 2.17 1.82
C VAL A 188 -3.76 2.66 0.43
N HIS A 189 -5.06 2.70 0.16
CA HIS A 189 -5.57 3.20 -1.11
C HIS A 189 -5.28 4.71 -1.26
N ILE A 190 -5.57 5.52 -0.25
CA ILE A 190 -5.25 6.95 -0.23
C ILE A 190 -3.76 7.19 -0.52
N ALA A 191 -2.87 6.40 0.07
CA ALA A 191 -1.42 6.49 -0.17
C ALA A 191 -1.04 6.21 -1.63
N SER A 192 -1.60 5.15 -2.22
CA SER A 192 -1.36 4.83 -3.64
C SER A 192 -1.88 5.92 -4.59
N MET A 193 -2.97 6.60 -4.24
CA MET A 193 -3.50 7.73 -5.01
C MET A 193 -2.60 8.95 -4.89
N CYS A 194 -2.12 9.25 -3.68
CA CYS A 194 -1.11 10.30 -3.48
C CYS A 194 0.14 10.04 -4.30
N ALA A 195 0.65 8.81 -4.31
CA ALA A 195 1.79 8.45 -5.14
C ALA A 195 1.51 8.64 -6.64
N ALA A 196 0.36 8.18 -7.14
CA ALA A 196 -0.01 8.34 -8.54
C ALA A 196 -0.17 9.82 -8.95
N LEU A 197 -0.79 10.64 -8.09
CA LEU A 197 -0.95 12.08 -8.31
C LEU A 197 0.39 12.81 -8.27
N LEU A 198 1.24 12.42 -7.33
CA LEU A 198 2.59 12.97 -7.20
C LEU A 198 3.45 12.61 -8.41
N SER A 199 3.36 11.38 -8.91
CA SER A 199 4.09 10.95 -10.12
C SER A 199 3.63 11.73 -11.35
N LYS A 200 2.32 12.00 -11.49
CA LYS A 200 1.80 12.87 -12.55
C LYS A 200 2.31 14.30 -12.41
N PHE A 201 2.31 14.85 -11.18
CA PHE A 201 2.81 16.19 -10.92
C PHE A 201 4.30 16.31 -11.27
N LEU A 202 5.15 15.39 -10.81
CA LEU A 202 6.57 15.40 -11.15
C LEU A 202 6.81 15.20 -12.66
N SER A 203 6.00 14.38 -13.33
CA SER A 203 6.10 14.19 -14.78
C SER A 203 5.82 15.48 -15.57
N LEU A 204 5.01 16.40 -15.04
CA LEU A 204 4.78 17.71 -15.65
C LEU A 204 5.99 18.64 -15.52
N PHE A 205 6.78 18.51 -14.45
CA PHE A 205 7.97 19.34 -14.20
C PHE A 205 9.28 18.74 -14.74
N GLY A 206 9.33 17.42 -14.98
CA GLY A 206 10.48 16.73 -15.54
C GLY A 206 10.04 15.46 -16.25
N GLY A 207 9.86 15.53 -17.58
CA GLY A 207 9.23 14.52 -18.44
C GLY A 207 9.97 13.18 -18.57
N ILE A 208 10.29 12.52 -17.45
CA ILE A 208 11.03 11.25 -17.41
C ILE A 208 10.28 10.18 -16.58
N TYR A 209 9.02 10.44 -16.21
CA TYR A 209 8.19 9.54 -15.37
C TYR A 209 7.08 8.84 -16.18
N GLU A 210 7.44 8.19 -17.30
CA GLU A 210 6.49 7.42 -18.14
C GLU A 210 6.63 5.88 -18.03
N ASN A 211 7.58 5.38 -17.24
CA ASN A 211 7.78 3.94 -17.13
C ASN A 211 6.76 3.29 -16.19
N GLU A 212 5.89 2.44 -16.74
CA GLU A 212 4.89 1.66 -16.00
C GLU A 212 5.52 0.85 -14.86
N SER A 213 6.70 0.26 -15.08
CA SER A 213 7.42 -0.50 -14.07
C SER A 213 7.79 0.35 -12.85
N ARG A 214 8.25 1.59 -13.07
CA ARG A 214 8.59 2.51 -11.98
C ARG A 214 7.35 2.97 -11.23
N ASN A 215 6.24 3.17 -11.93
CA ASN A 215 4.97 3.51 -11.29
C ASN A 215 4.54 2.41 -10.31
N ILE A 216 4.57 1.13 -10.73
CA ILE A 216 4.27 -0.01 -9.86
C ILE A 216 5.23 -0.07 -8.65
N GLU A 217 6.53 0.17 -8.84
CA GLU A 217 7.49 0.25 -7.73
C GLU A 217 7.13 1.36 -6.72
N MET A 218 6.68 2.53 -7.21
CA MET A 218 6.25 3.65 -6.37
C MET A 218 4.92 3.36 -5.66
N LEU A 219 3.96 2.71 -6.31
CA LEU A 219 2.70 2.27 -5.68
C LEU A 219 2.97 1.27 -4.55
N ALA A 220 3.90 0.33 -4.73
CA ALA A 220 4.29 -0.61 -3.69
C ALA A 220 4.94 0.10 -2.47
N ALA A 221 5.79 1.10 -2.73
CA ALA A 221 6.33 1.95 -1.66
C ALA A 221 5.20 2.75 -0.96
N ALA A 222 4.23 3.26 -1.70
CA ALA A 222 3.08 3.98 -1.16
C ALA A 222 2.22 3.10 -0.25
N CYS A 223 2.00 1.83 -0.62
CA CYS A 223 1.30 0.88 0.25
C CYS A 223 2.02 0.70 1.59
N ALA A 224 3.35 0.64 1.58
CA ALA A 224 4.15 0.56 2.80
C ALA A 224 4.05 1.83 3.65
N VAL A 225 4.10 3.00 3.01
CA VAL A 225 3.94 4.31 3.66
C VAL A 225 2.57 4.45 4.31
N GLY A 226 1.49 4.09 3.62
CA GLY A 226 0.14 4.21 4.15
C GLY A 226 -0.04 3.46 5.46
N VAL A 227 0.37 2.18 5.48
CA VAL A 227 0.31 1.36 6.70
C VAL A 227 1.31 1.84 7.75
N GLY A 228 2.54 2.15 7.35
CA GLY A 228 3.60 2.62 8.26
C GLY A 228 3.23 3.93 8.96
N CYS A 229 2.54 4.85 8.27
CA CYS A 229 2.03 6.10 8.82
C CYS A 229 0.87 5.85 9.79
N CYS A 230 -0.10 4.99 9.45
CA CYS A 230 -1.28 4.73 10.30
C CYS A 230 -0.91 4.23 11.68
N PHE A 231 0.09 3.34 11.76
CA PHE A 231 0.48 2.72 13.02
C PHE A 231 1.78 3.27 13.62
N ALA A 232 2.46 4.17 12.92
CA ALA A 232 3.82 4.58 13.22
C ALA A 232 4.82 3.40 13.35
N ALA A 233 4.61 2.28 12.63
CA ALA A 233 5.63 1.22 12.49
C ALA A 233 6.02 0.99 11.03
N PRO A 234 7.19 1.52 10.62
CA PRO A 234 7.62 1.43 9.23
C PRO A 234 7.95 0.00 8.81
N ILE A 235 8.53 -0.82 9.70
CA ILE A 235 8.88 -2.22 9.41
C ILE A 235 7.61 -3.04 9.11
N GLY A 236 6.57 -2.87 9.94
CA GLY A 236 5.28 -3.54 9.76
C GLY A 236 4.62 -3.15 8.43
N GLY A 237 4.65 -1.86 8.07
CA GLY A 237 4.10 -1.38 6.81
C GLY A 237 4.80 -1.95 5.57
N VAL A 238 6.13 -2.06 5.60
CA VAL A 238 6.89 -2.66 4.49
C VAL A 238 6.62 -4.16 4.38
N LEU A 239 6.58 -4.89 5.50
CA LEU A 239 6.24 -6.32 5.49
C LEU A 239 4.83 -6.57 4.96
N PHE A 240 3.87 -5.72 5.33
CA PHE A 240 2.52 -5.75 4.77
C PHE A 240 2.54 -5.50 3.25
N SER A 241 3.30 -4.50 2.79
CA SER A 241 3.42 -4.22 1.35
C SER A 241 4.01 -5.42 0.59
N ILE A 242 5.04 -6.08 1.13
CA ILE A 242 5.61 -7.31 0.52
C ILE A 242 4.55 -8.41 0.41
N GLU A 243 3.78 -8.63 1.47
CA GLU A 243 2.76 -9.68 1.54
C GLU A 243 1.60 -9.44 0.55
N VAL A 244 1.27 -8.17 0.30
CA VAL A 244 0.19 -7.79 -0.62
C VAL A 244 0.64 -7.73 -2.08
N THR A 245 1.86 -7.26 -2.36
CA THR A 245 2.30 -6.87 -3.71
C THR A 245 2.51 -8.06 -4.65
N SER A 246 3.31 -9.08 -4.31
CA SER A 246 3.56 -10.21 -5.22
C SER A 246 4.47 -11.30 -4.62
N THR A 247 4.64 -12.41 -5.36
CA THR A 247 5.55 -13.52 -5.04
C THR A 247 7.03 -13.17 -5.17
N PHE A 248 7.36 -12.11 -5.91
CA PHE A 248 8.74 -11.67 -6.15
C PHE A 248 8.86 -10.17 -5.87
N PHE A 249 9.66 -9.83 -4.86
CA PHE A 249 9.85 -8.45 -4.43
C PHE A 249 11.33 -8.06 -4.51
N ALA A 250 11.65 -7.04 -5.30
CA ALA A 250 13.02 -6.57 -5.44
C ALA A 250 13.50 -5.89 -4.15
N VAL A 251 14.71 -6.23 -3.68
CA VAL A 251 15.33 -5.65 -2.47
C VAL A 251 15.44 -4.12 -2.54
N ARG A 252 15.60 -3.57 -3.75
CA ARG A 252 15.59 -2.10 -3.96
C ARG A 252 14.27 -1.45 -3.52
N ASN A 253 13.14 -2.09 -3.80
CA ASN A 253 11.81 -1.57 -3.44
C ASN A 253 11.57 -1.68 -1.93
N TYR A 254 12.19 -2.67 -1.29
CA TYR A 254 12.20 -2.80 0.17
C TYR A 254 12.84 -1.58 0.84
N TRP A 255 14.06 -1.22 0.42
CA TRP A 255 14.76 -0.06 0.98
C TRP A 255 14.04 1.26 0.72
N ARG A 256 13.46 1.42 -0.49
CA ARG A 256 12.66 2.61 -0.84
C ARG A 256 11.41 2.74 0.02
N GLY A 257 10.64 1.65 0.14
CA GLY A 257 9.43 1.62 0.97
C GLY A 257 9.76 1.82 2.45
N PHE A 258 10.83 1.21 2.95
CA PHE A 258 11.29 1.38 4.33
C PHE A 258 11.63 2.82 4.65
N PHE A 259 12.46 3.46 3.81
CA PHE A 259 12.84 4.85 4.01
C PHE A 259 11.64 5.81 3.94
N ALA A 260 10.74 5.61 2.98
CA ALA A 260 9.54 6.45 2.88
C ALA A 260 8.61 6.27 4.09
N ALA A 261 8.45 5.02 4.56
CA ALA A 261 7.61 4.71 5.71
C ALA A 261 8.21 5.24 7.02
N THR A 262 9.53 5.17 7.21
CA THR A 262 10.20 5.74 8.40
C THR A 262 10.06 7.25 8.41
N PHE A 263 10.27 7.90 7.27
CA PHE A 263 10.12 9.35 7.14
C PHE A 263 8.68 9.78 7.44
N SER A 264 7.69 9.09 6.89
CA SER A 264 6.27 9.38 7.15
C SER A 264 5.89 9.19 8.63
N ALA A 265 6.29 8.07 9.25
CA ALA A 265 6.04 7.81 10.66
C ALA A 265 6.73 8.84 11.57
N PHE A 266 7.94 9.26 11.22
CA PHE A 266 8.67 10.30 11.93
C PHE A 266 7.95 11.65 11.87
N ILE A 267 7.56 12.10 10.67
CA ILE A 267 6.82 13.36 10.51
C ILE A 267 5.48 13.33 11.24
N PHE A 268 4.74 12.22 11.15
CA PHE A 268 3.48 12.05 11.88
C PHE A 268 3.66 12.24 13.40
N ARG A 269 4.73 11.68 13.98
CA ARG A 269 5.05 11.84 15.40
C ARG A 269 5.50 13.24 15.76
N VAL A 270 6.32 13.88 14.92
CA VAL A 270 6.76 15.26 15.15
C VAL A 270 5.56 16.22 15.14
N LEU A 271 4.60 16.04 14.22
CA LEU A 271 3.38 16.84 14.16
C LEU A 271 2.52 16.68 15.41
N ALA A 272 2.38 15.45 15.93
CA ALA A 272 1.65 15.19 17.17
C ALA A 272 2.27 15.90 18.39
N VAL A 273 3.60 15.91 18.50
CA VAL A 273 4.32 16.62 19.57
C VAL A 273 4.18 18.14 19.41
N TRP A 274 4.26 18.67 18.18
CA TRP A 274 4.11 20.10 17.93
C TRP A 274 2.71 20.60 18.31
N ASN A 275 1.67 19.81 18.05
CA ASN A 275 0.28 20.14 18.38
C ASN A 275 -0.04 19.94 19.88
N LYS A 276 0.95 19.62 20.73
CA LYS A 276 0.82 19.35 22.18
C LYS A 276 -0.14 18.19 22.52
N ASP A 277 -0.41 17.28 21.58
CA ASP A 277 -1.24 16.10 21.82
C ASP A 277 -0.47 14.99 22.57
N GLU A 278 0.87 14.97 22.44
CA GLU A 278 1.78 14.04 23.14
C GLU A 278 3.03 14.77 23.67
N GLU A 279 3.44 14.49 24.91
CA GLU A 279 4.64 15.11 25.53
C GLU A 279 5.97 14.59 24.95
N THR A 280 5.97 13.39 24.35
CA THR A 280 7.17 12.74 23.81
C THR A 280 6.82 11.85 22.61
N ILE A 281 7.82 11.58 21.74
CA ILE A 281 7.72 10.62 20.63
C ILE A 281 7.57 9.21 21.22
N THR A 282 6.35 8.82 21.57
CA THR A 282 6.05 7.50 22.12
C THR A 282 5.18 6.71 21.16
N ALA A 283 5.14 5.39 21.30
CA ALA A 283 4.22 4.58 20.50
C ALA A 283 2.76 4.91 20.89
N LEU A 284 1.85 4.90 19.91
CA LEU A 284 0.44 5.34 20.06
C LEU A 284 -0.28 4.59 21.21
N PHE A 285 0.12 3.34 21.45
CA PHE A 285 -0.36 2.51 22.53
C PHE A 285 0.83 2.00 23.34
N LYS A 286 1.22 2.74 24.39
CA LYS A 286 2.30 2.33 25.29
C LYS A 286 1.78 1.34 26.34
N THR A 287 2.17 0.08 26.20
CA THR A 287 1.98 -0.95 27.24
C THR A 287 3.28 -1.12 28.04
N ARG A 288 3.16 -1.25 29.38
CA ARG A 288 4.31 -1.49 30.25
C ARG A 288 4.39 -2.98 30.55
N PHE A 289 5.23 -3.69 29.81
CA PHE A 289 5.50 -5.11 30.07
C PHE A 289 6.59 -5.27 31.14
N ARG A 290 6.49 -6.31 31.97
CA ARG A 290 7.57 -6.72 32.88
C ARG A 290 8.68 -7.35 32.06
N LEU A 291 9.88 -6.78 32.10
CA LEU A 291 11.03 -7.22 31.29
C LEU A 291 11.87 -8.31 31.97
N ASP A 292 11.75 -8.48 33.29
CA ASP A 292 12.65 -9.36 34.06
C ASP A 292 12.33 -10.86 33.84
N PHE A 293 11.04 -11.22 33.77
CA PHE A 293 10.56 -12.55 33.42
C PHE A 293 9.26 -12.42 32.62
N PRO A 294 9.33 -12.29 31.28
CA PRO A 294 8.15 -11.96 30.49
C PRO A 294 7.17 -13.14 30.40
N PHE A 295 7.66 -14.38 30.26
CA PHE A 295 6.83 -15.60 30.15
C PHE A 295 7.61 -16.83 30.63
N ASP A 296 6.92 -17.73 31.32
CA ASP A 296 7.43 -19.07 31.63
C ASP A 296 7.18 -20.03 30.46
N LEU A 297 8.08 -21.00 30.24
CA LEU A 297 7.90 -22.00 29.17
C LEU A 297 6.59 -22.81 29.33
N GLN A 298 6.06 -22.90 30.54
CA GLN A 298 4.79 -23.56 30.85
C GLN A 298 3.57 -22.83 30.29
N GLU A 299 3.69 -21.54 29.93
CA GLU A 299 2.60 -20.74 29.35
C GLU A 299 2.52 -20.88 27.82
N LEU A 300 3.55 -21.43 27.17
CA LEU A 300 3.58 -21.63 25.71
C LEU A 300 2.41 -22.48 25.18
N PRO A 301 2.00 -23.59 25.84
CA PRO A 301 0.81 -24.33 25.43
C PRO A 301 -0.47 -23.50 25.50
N ALA A 302 -0.61 -22.61 26.49
CA ALA A 302 -1.76 -21.72 26.58
C ALA A 302 -1.79 -20.72 25.40
N PHE A 303 -0.64 -20.16 25.02
CA PHE A 303 -0.54 -19.31 23.82
C PHE A 303 -0.86 -20.08 22.54
N ALA A 304 -0.47 -21.34 22.44
CA ALA A 304 -0.83 -22.19 21.30
C ALA A 304 -2.35 -22.41 21.20
N VAL A 305 -3.02 -22.67 22.33
CA VAL A 305 -4.49 -22.82 22.37
C VAL A 305 -5.19 -21.52 21.96
N ILE A 306 -4.72 -20.36 22.43
CA ILE A 306 -5.25 -19.06 22.02
C ILE A 306 -5.04 -18.82 20.52
N GLY A 307 -3.88 -19.19 19.98
CA GLY A 307 -3.59 -19.14 18.54
C GLY A 307 -4.53 -20.01 17.71
N ILE A 308 -4.80 -21.24 18.16
CA ILE A 308 -5.75 -22.15 17.49
C ILE A 308 -7.18 -21.59 17.57
N ALA A 309 -7.62 -21.18 18.76
CA ALA A 309 -8.96 -20.64 18.96
C ALA A 309 -9.22 -19.37 18.13
N SER A 310 -8.26 -18.44 18.10
CA SER A 310 -8.32 -17.23 17.28
C SER A 310 -8.27 -17.53 15.78
N GLY A 311 -7.49 -18.52 15.35
CA GLY A 311 -7.46 -18.99 13.96
C GLY A 311 -8.81 -19.53 13.49
N PHE A 312 -9.45 -20.40 14.30
CA PHE A 312 -10.80 -20.90 14.02
C PHE A 312 -11.85 -19.78 14.07
N GLY A 313 -11.75 -18.87 15.06
CA GLY A 313 -12.63 -17.70 15.16
C GLY A 313 -12.55 -16.79 13.93
N GLY A 314 -11.33 -16.52 13.44
CA GLY A 314 -11.09 -15.76 12.21
C GLY A 314 -11.67 -16.45 10.97
N ALA A 315 -11.46 -17.76 10.83
CA ALA A 315 -12.02 -18.53 9.71
C ALA A 315 -13.56 -18.49 9.71
N LEU A 316 -14.18 -18.65 10.89
CA LEU A 316 -15.62 -18.58 11.07
C LEU A 316 -16.16 -17.18 10.75
N PHE A 317 -15.49 -16.13 11.22
CA PHE A 317 -15.85 -14.74 10.90
C PHE A 317 -15.85 -14.49 9.39
N VAL A 318 -14.80 -14.92 8.68
CA VAL A 318 -14.73 -14.74 7.22
C VAL A 318 -15.81 -15.56 6.51
N TYR A 319 -16.11 -16.77 6.98
CA TYR A 319 -17.20 -17.58 6.44
C TYR A 319 -18.57 -16.88 6.59
N PHE A 320 -18.88 -16.35 7.78
CA PHE A 320 -20.12 -15.62 8.02
C PHE A 320 -20.20 -14.34 7.20
N ASN A 321 -19.12 -13.55 7.16
CA ASN A 321 -19.06 -12.34 6.35
C ASN A 321 -19.32 -12.66 4.86
N ARG A 322 -18.70 -13.73 4.33
CA ARG A 322 -18.97 -14.21 2.97
C ARG A 322 -20.44 -14.56 2.75
N LYS A 323 -21.08 -15.27 3.69
CA LYS A 323 -22.50 -15.63 3.59
C LYS A 323 -23.41 -14.39 3.62
N ILE A 324 -23.13 -13.42 4.49
CA ILE A 324 -23.87 -12.16 4.57
C ILE A 324 -23.75 -11.39 3.24
N VAL A 325 -22.54 -11.24 2.70
CA VAL A 325 -22.32 -10.55 1.42
C VAL A 325 -23.03 -11.27 0.27
N GLN A 326 -23.01 -12.60 0.23
CA GLN A 326 -23.75 -13.38 -0.76
C GLN A 326 -25.27 -13.20 -0.62
N PHE A 327 -25.78 -13.17 0.62
CA PHE A 327 -27.19 -12.95 0.89
C PHE A 327 -27.65 -11.55 0.45
N MET A 328 -26.88 -10.51 0.78
CA MET A 328 -27.14 -9.13 0.32
C MET A 328 -27.18 -9.03 -1.21
N ARG A 329 -26.26 -9.71 -1.91
CA ARG A 329 -26.25 -9.74 -3.38
C ARG A 329 -27.49 -10.44 -3.95
N LYS A 330 -27.91 -11.57 -3.37
CA LYS A 330 -29.12 -12.29 -3.78
C LYS A 330 -30.39 -11.47 -3.58
N GLN A 331 -30.53 -10.79 -2.45
CA GLN A 331 -31.69 -9.92 -2.18
C GLN A 331 -31.75 -8.72 -3.11
N LYS A 332 -30.62 -8.11 -3.49
CA LYS A 332 -30.60 -7.03 -4.49
C LYS A 332 -31.06 -7.50 -5.87
N GLY A 333 -30.65 -8.70 -6.30
CA GLY A 333 -31.16 -9.31 -7.54
C GLY A 333 -32.67 -9.55 -7.49
N CYS A 334 -33.19 -9.97 -6.33
CA CYS A 334 -34.63 -10.13 -6.12
C CYS A 334 -35.38 -8.78 -6.14
N CYS A 335 -34.88 -7.76 -5.42
CA CYS A 335 -35.50 -6.43 -5.35
C CYS A 335 -35.53 -5.72 -6.72
N MET A 336 -34.49 -5.90 -7.54
CA MET A 336 -34.42 -5.40 -8.91
C MET A 336 -35.43 -6.13 -9.82
N SER A 337 -35.71 -7.41 -9.56
CA SER A 337 -36.71 -8.20 -10.29
C SER A 337 -38.16 -7.86 -9.91
N PHE A 338 -38.39 -7.19 -8.77
CA PHE A 338 -39.71 -6.80 -8.27
C PHE A 338 -40.03 -5.30 -8.46
N GLY A 339 -39.18 -4.52 -9.16
CA GLY A 339 -39.49 -3.15 -9.57
C GLY A 339 -39.69 -2.12 -8.44
N LEU A 340 -39.29 -2.45 -7.20
CA LEU A 340 -39.62 -1.67 -5.99
C LEU A 340 -38.53 -0.67 -5.56
N CYS A 341 -37.55 -0.38 -6.42
CA CYS A 341 -36.52 0.60 -6.12
C CYS A 341 -36.39 1.61 -7.27
N GLY A 342 -36.88 2.84 -7.04
CA GLY A 342 -36.58 3.97 -7.90
C GLY A 342 -35.07 4.15 -8.02
N HIS A 343 -34.60 4.37 -9.24
CA HIS A 343 -33.22 4.71 -9.65
C HIS A 343 -32.21 4.90 -8.50
N VAL A 344 -31.66 3.79 -8.00
CA VAL A 344 -30.36 3.79 -7.32
C VAL A 344 -29.35 3.36 -8.38
N PRO A 345 -28.45 4.26 -8.85
CA PRO A 345 -27.56 3.96 -9.96
C PRO A 345 -26.63 2.78 -9.66
N GLU A 346 -26.24 2.07 -10.71
CA GLU A 346 -25.41 0.86 -10.78
C GLU A 346 -23.99 1.01 -10.18
N ALA A 347 -23.88 1.33 -8.90
CA ALA A 347 -22.60 1.54 -8.19
C ALA A 347 -22.20 0.38 -7.27
N PHE A 348 -22.98 -0.70 -7.23
CA PHE A 348 -22.73 -1.86 -6.34
C PHE A 348 -22.20 -3.11 -7.06
N SER A 349 -21.63 -2.93 -8.24
CA SER A 349 -20.93 -3.99 -8.97
C SER A 349 -19.42 -3.82 -8.84
N PRO A 350 -18.77 -4.23 -7.72
CA PRO A 350 -17.42 -4.70 -7.84
C PRO A 350 -17.52 -6.16 -8.33
N ASP A 351 -17.14 -6.39 -9.58
CA ASP A 351 -16.80 -7.72 -10.09
C ASP A 351 -15.58 -8.24 -9.32
N VAL A 352 -15.83 -8.67 -8.09
CA VAL A 352 -14.89 -9.40 -7.25
C VAL A 352 -14.94 -10.83 -7.77
N SER A 353 -14.13 -11.09 -8.79
CA SER A 353 -13.77 -12.43 -9.23
C SER A 353 -13.31 -13.28 -8.01
N PRO A 354 -13.48 -14.62 -8.02
CA PRO A 354 -13.12 -15.49 -6.90
C PRO A 354 -11.66 -15.34 -6.42
N THR A 355 -10.77 -14.77 -7.24
CA THR A 355 -9.37 -14.43 -6.91
C THR A 355 -9.22 -13.20 -6.00
N SER A 356 -10.19 -12.29 -5.99
CA SER A 356 -10.20 -11.09 -5.14
C SER A 356 -10.74 -11.40 -3.72
N MET A 357 -11.61 -12.42 -3.56
CA MET A 357 -11.95 -12.99 -2.25
C MET A 357 -10.75 -13.66 -1.54
N ALA A 358 -9.84 -14.29 -2.30
CA ALA A 358 -8.57 -14.77 -1.77
C ALA A 358 -7.63 -13.62 -1.35
N GLY A 359 -7.86 -12.41 -1.86
CA GLY A 359 -7.18 -11.18 -1.46
C GLY A 359 -7.70 -10.62 -0.13
N ILE A 360 -9.00 -10.71 0.13
CA ILE A 360 -9.62 -10.33 1.41
C ILE A 360 -9.29 -11.36 2.51
N LEU A 361 -9.30 -12.65 2.19
CA LEU A 361 -8.82 -13.71 3.09
C LEU A 361 -7.34 -13.50 3.47
N ARG A 362 -6.47 -13.21 2.49
CA ARG A 362 -5.05 -12.87 2.76
C ARG A 362 -4.85 -11.49 3.39
N GLY A 363 -5.77 -10.55 3.18
CA GLY A 363 -5.76 -9.24 3.82
C GLY A 363 -6.11 -9.36 5.31
N CYS A 364 -7.11 -10.17 5.66
CA CYS A 364 -7.41 -10.52 7.05
C CYS A 364 -6.30 -11.39 7.68
N GLU A 365 -5.70 -12.34 6.94
CA GLU A 365 -4.49 -13.04 7.39
C GLU A 365 -3.32 -12.06 7.59
N GLY A 366 -3.17 -11.04 6.73
CA GLY A 366 -2.17 -9.98 6.87
C GLY A 366 -2.42 -9.06 8.07
N TYR A 367 -3.68 -8.75 8.40
CA TYR A 367 -4.03 -7.98 9.61
C TYR A 367 -3.78 -8.78 10.89
N ILE A 368 -4.12 -10.07 10.91
CA ILE A 368 -3.84 -10.98 12.03
C ILE A 368 -2.32 -11.23 12.14
N SER A 369 -1.64 -11.46 11.01
CA SER A 369 -0.18 -11.62 10.90
C SER A 369 0.56 -10.35 11.28
N MET A 370 0.01 -9.17 11.02
CA MET A 370 0.58 -7.89 11.48
C MET A 370 0.42 -7.74 12.99
N PHE A 371 -0.76 -7.99 13.56
CA PHE A 371 -0.97 -7.96 15.01
C PHE A 371 -0.10 -8.99 15.75
N GLN A 372 0.09 -10.17 15.14
CA GLN A 372 0.93 -11.25 15.66
C GLN A 372 2.43 -10.96 15.49
N LYS A 373 2.85 -10.35 14.37
CA LYS A 373 4.24 -9.86 14.15
C LYS A 373 4.58 -8.69 15.07
N TYR A 374 3.65 -7.80 15.38
CA TYR A 374 3.84 -6.73 16.36
C TYR A 374 4.11 -7.27 17.77
N SER A 375 3.44 -8.36 18.15
CA SER A 375 3.69 -9.04 19.43
C SER A 375 4.99 -9.86 19.44
N LEU A 376 5.47 -10.33 18.27
CA LEU A 376 6.68 -11.16 18.14
C LEU A 376 7.97 -10.36 17.88
N LEU A 377 7.90 -9.12 17.36
CA LEU A 377 9.08 -8.27 17.11
C LEU A 377 9.69 -7.66 18.39
N THR A 378 9.06 -7.89 19.55
CA THR A 378 9.68 -7.67 20.87
C THR A 378 10.63 -8.82 21.26
N PHE A 379 10.68 -9.92 20.50
CA PHE A 379 11.55 -11.08 20.74
C PHE A 379 12.68 -11.19 19.71
N ARG A 380 13.87 -11.56 20.21
CA ARG A 380 15.17 -11.56 19.52
C ARG A 380 15.17 -12.15 18.09
N PRO A 381 16.03 -11.64 17.19
CA PRO A 381 16.13 -12.06 15.79
C PRO A 381 16.59 -13.52 15.54
N HIS A 382 17.07 -14.25 16.55
CA HIS A 382 17.62 -15.61 16.38
C HIS A 382 16.58 -16.74 16.36
N LEU A 383 15.30 -16.48 16.67
CA LEU A 383 14.21 -17.47 16.62
C LEU A 383 13.49 -17.55 15.27
N TRP A 384 13.88 -16.71 14.30
CA TRP A 384 13.24 -16.62 12.98
C TRP A 384 13.43 -17.89 12.13
N GLN A 385 14.55 -18.60 12.30
CA GLN A 385 14.85 -19.80 11.51
C GLN A 385 14.02 -21.02 11.94
N ALA A 386 13.84 -21.25 13.24
CA ALA A 386 13.13 -22.43 13.76
C ALA A 386 11.61 -22.39 13.52
N SER A 387 10.98 -21.21 13.58
CA SER A 387 9.52 -21.10 13.42
C SER A 387 9.07 -21.22 11.95
N SER A 388 9.95 -20.90 11.00
CA SER A 388 9.65 -21.00 9.56
C SER A 388 9.62 -22.44 9.01
N GLU A 389 10.21 -23.40 9.74
CA GLU A 389 10.18 -24.83 9.42
C GLU A 389 8.97 -25.52 10.08
N VAL A 390 8.56 -25.09 11.27
CA VAL A 390 7.39 -25.65 11.97
C VAL A 390 6.08 -25.26 11.29
N VAL A 391 5.93 -24.00 10.84
CA VAL A 391 4.72 -23.56 10.10
C VAL A 391 4.64 -24.19 8.69
N ARG A 392 5.78 -24.53 8.08
CA ARG A 392 5.80 -25.27 6.80
C ARG A 392 5.37 -26.74 6.94
N ASN A 393 5.51 -27.32 8.12
CA ASN A 393 5.20 -28.73 8.38
C ASN A 393 3.79 -28.99 8.94
N ILE A 394 3.04 -27.95 9.32
CA ILE A 394 1.69 -28.09 9.94
C ILE A 394 0.53 -27.96 8.92
N CYS A 395 0.80 -27.65 7.64
CA CYS A 395 -0.21 -27.59 6.57
C CYS A 395 0.03 -28.65 5.47
N PRO A 396 -0.42 -29.91 5.62
CA PRO A 396 -0.33 -30.90 4.53
C PRO A 396 -1.33 -30.66 3.38
N CYS A 397 -2.27 -29.70 3.49
CA CYS A 397 -3.37 -29.53 2.52
C CYS A 397 -3.05 -28.69 1.27
N SER A 398 -1.80 -28.28 1.02
CA SER A 398 -1.43 -27.52 -0.20
C SER A 398 -0.81 -28.38 -1.31
N ARG A 399 -0.76 -29.72 -1.19
CA ARG A 399 -0.10 -30.58 -2.19
C ARG A 399 -1.01 -31.23 -3.22
N SER A 400 -2.32 -30.96 -3.23
CA SER A 400 -3.28 -31.69 -4.09
C SER A 400 -3.99 -30.84 -5.16
N ILE A 401 -3.44 -29.67 -5.52
CA ILE A 401 -3.92 -28.86 -6.69
C ILE A 401 -2.76 -28.61 -7.68
N LEU A 402 -1.71 -29.44 -7.61
CA LEU A 402 -0.60 -29.48 -8.56
C LEU A 402 -0.19 -30.95 -8.77
N SER A 403 -1.12 -31.70 -9.36
CA SER A 403 -0.85 -32.90 -10.16
C SER A 403 -1.77 -32.86 -11.37
#